data_AF-A0AB35IFG7-F1
#
_entry.id   AF-A0AB35IFG7-F1
#
_cell.length_a   1.000
_cell.length_b   1.000
_cell.length_c   1.000
_cell.angle_alpha   90.00
_cell.angle_beta   90.00
_cell.angle_gamma   90.00
#
_symmetry.space_group_name_H-M   'P 1'
#
loop_
_entity.id
_entity.type
_entity.pdbx_description
1 polymer ?
#
loop_
_entity_poly.entity_id
_entity_poly.type
_entity_poly.pdbx_seq_one_letter_code
_entity_poly.pdbx_strand_id
1 'polypeptide(L)'
;MNRKEYEERIAKLEKELDELKKMEIEDDEFPKHGQAYWYVDADENVVYAYWGNRAVDKCRKDFLRIFKTKKECERYSEIQKAFKEESKNFELNWKDASQDKYYLCYDYDRDNIEIILAWSNRAATLYFESREILEELIARFGEEDIKKYYFGTEE
;
A
#
# COMPACT_ATOMS: atom_id res chain seq x y z
N MET A 1 15.58 5.66 46.64
CA MET A 1 14.18 5.27 46.46
C MET A 1 13.78 4.38 47.61
N ASN A 2 12.76 4.76 48.35
CA ASN A 2 12.26 4.10 49.56
C ASN A 2 11.34 2.93 49.16
N ARG A 3 11.30 1.85 49.96
CA ARG A 3 10.36 0.71 49.81
C ARG A 3 8.92 1.16 49.51
N LYS A 4 8.46 2.23 50.16
CA LYS A 4 7.12 2.81 49.98
C LYS A 4 6.90 3.37 48.57
N GLU A 5 7.92 3.99 47.97
CA GLU A 5 7.87 4.48 46.58
C GLU A 5 7.84 3.32 45.57
N TYR A 6 8.47 2.18 45.91
CA TYR A 6 8.38 0.98 45.08
C TYR A 6 6.99 0.35 45.13
N GLU A 7 6.39 0.26 46.31
CA GLU A 7 5.02 -0.26 46.50
C GLU A 7 3.99 0.60 45.73
N GLU A 8 4.12 1.93 45.77
CA GLU A 8 3.26 2.85 45.01
C GLU A 8 3.44 2.71 43.48
N ARG A 9 4.68 2.54 43.00
CA ARG A 9 4.95 2.30 41.58
C ARG A 9 4.38 0.97 41.08
N ILE A 10 4.52 -0.09 41.87
CA ILE A 10 3.98 -1.41 41.53
C ILE A 10 2.46 -1.36 41.44
N ALA A 11 1.79 -0.75 42.42
CA ALA A 11 0.34 -0.61 42.40
C ALA A 11 -0.17 0.20 41.19
N LYS A 12 0.58 1.23 40.77
CA LYS A 12 0.27 2.00 39.56
C LYS A 12 0.41 1.16 38.30
N LEU A 13 1.52 0.42 38.17
CA LEU A 13 1.78 -0.45 37.03
C LEU A 13 0.76 -1.60 36.93
N GLU A 14 0.35 -2.18 38.06
CA GLU A 14 -0.69 -3.21 38.09
C GLU A 14 -2.04 -2.68 37.61
N LYS A 15 -2.39 -1.44 37.98
CA LYS A 15 -3.60 -0.78 37.51
C LYS A 15 -3.54 -0.49 36.00
N GLU A 16 -2.44 0.07 35.52
CA GLU A 16 -2.23 0.31 34.08
C GLU A 16 -2.27 -1.00 33.28
N LEU A 17 -1.71 -2.10 33.82
CA LEU A 17 -1.77 -3.43 33.20
C LEU A 17 -3.19 -4.00 33.15
N ASP A 18 -3.99 -3.80 34.20
CA ASP A 18 -5.39 -4.25 34.24
C ASP A 18 -6.28 -3.46 33.27
N GLU A 19 -6.01 -2.16 33.10
CA GLU A 19 -6.65 -1.32 32.09
C GLU A 19 -6.27 -1.75 30.66
N LEU A 20 -4.99 -2.04 30.41
CA LEU A 20 -4.50 -2.56 29.12
C LEU A 20 -5.07 -3.94 28.77
N LYS A 21 -5.28 -4.83 29.75
CA LYS A 21 -5.91 -6.14 29.52
C LYS A 21 -7.40 -6.03 29.21
N LYS A 22 -8.06 -4.97 29.68
CA LYS A 22 -9.48 -4.68 29.44
C LYS A 22 -9.71 -3.95 28.12
N MET A 23 -8.70 -3.29 27.57
CA MET A 23 -8.69 -2.92 26.16
C MET A 23 -8.69 -4.21 25.35
N GLU A 24 -9.85 -4.57 24.81
CA GLU A 24 -9.96 -5.61 23.79
C GLU A 24 -8.96 -5.25 22.69
N ILE A 25 -7.96 -6.10 22.45
CA ILE A 25 -7.13 -5.99 21.26
C ILE A 25 -8.10 -6.25 20.12
N GLU A 26 -8.62 -5.18 19.53
CA GLU A 26 -9.53 -5.27 18.40
C GLU A 26 -8.74 -5.93 17.28
N ASP A 27 -9.04 -7.21 17.03
CA ASP A 27 -8.39 -7.98 16.00
C ASP A 27 -8.71 -7.34 14.64
N ASP A 28 -7.75 -6.58 14.10
CA ASP A 28 -7.82 -5.96 12.78
C ASP A 28 -7.60 -6.99 11.66
N GLU A 29 -7.76 -8.29 11.96
CA GLU A 29 -7.84 -9.34 10.95
C GLU A 29 -8.99 -9.03 9.97
N PHE A 30 -8.60 -8.47 8.84
CA PHE A 30 -9.44 -8.25 7.68
C PHE A 30 -9.05 -9.25 6.56
N PRO A 31 -10.02 -9.89 5.90
CA PRO A 31 -11.46 -9.93 6.19
C PRO A 31 -11.83 -11.06 7.16
N LYS A 32 -12.92 -10.90 7.92
CA LYS A 32 -13.51 -11.95 8.76
C LYS A 32 -14.50 -12.81 7.98
N HIS A 33 -14.80 -14.01 8.46
CA HIS A 33 -15.80 -14.89 7.83
C HIS A 33 -17.15 -14.18 7.66
N GLY A 34 -17.69 -14.20 6.45
CA GLY A 34 -18.92 -13.52 6.06
C GLY A 34 -18.75 -12.03 5.74
N GLN A 35 -17.56 -11.45 5.94
CA GLN A 35 -17.30 -10.06 5.62
C GLN A 35 -17.10 -9.88 4.12
N ALA A 36 -17.70 -8.81 3.59
CA ALA A 36 -17.50 -8.42 2.21
C ALA A 36 -16.14 -7.75 2.00
N TYR A 37 -15.55 -7.97 0.83
CA TYR A 37 -14.35 -7.29 0.37
C TYR A 37 -14.42 -6.99 -1.12
N TRP A 38 -13.59 -6.05 -1.54
CA TRP A 38 -13.44 -5.63 -2.94
C TRP A 38 -12.02 -5.85 -3.42
N TYR A 39 -11.84 -6.16 -4.69
CA TYR A 39 -10.53 -6.31 -5.31
C TYR A 39 -10.61 -6.02 -6.80
N VAL A 40 -9.45 -5.82 -7.43
CA VAL A 40 -9.35 -5.69 -8.89
C VAL A 40 -8.98 -7.05 -9.48
N ASP A 41 -9.77 -7.54 -10.44
CA ASP A 41 -9.50 -8.81 -11.12
C ASP A 41 -8.50 -8.65 -12.29
N ALA A 42 -8.20 -9.76 -12.96
CA ALA A 42 -7.25 -9.79 -14.07
C ALA A 42 -7.74 -9.02 -15.31
N ASP A 43 -9.06 -8.83 -15.45
CA ASP A 43 -9.69 -8.03 -16.51
C ASP A 43 -9.84 -6.56 -16.08
N GLU A 44 -9.15 -6.17 -15.00
CA GLU A 44 -9.13 -4.82 -14.43
C GLU A 44 -10.49 -4.30 -13.95
N ASN A 45 -11.40 -5.21 -13.57
CA ASN A 45 -12.70 -4.87 -13.02
C ASN A 45 -12.66 -4.79 -11.49
N VAL A 46 -13.43 -3.88 -10.91
CA VAL A 46 -13.67 -3.84 -9.47
C VAL A 46 -14.72 -4.88 -9.11
N VAL A 47 -14.30 -5.94 -8.43
CA VAL A 47 -15.11 -7.11 -8.11
C VAL A 47 -15.45 -7.14 -6.63
N TYR A 48 -16.67 -7.61 -6.35
CA TYR A 48 -17.20 -7.82 -5.01
C TYR A 48 -17.16 -9.31 -4.63
N ALA A 49 -16.77 -9.62 -3.40
CA ALA A 49 -16.81 -10.97 -2.86
C ALA A 49 -17.09 -10.99 -1.35
N TYR A 50 -17.41 -12.17 -0.82
CA TYR A 50 -17.52 -12.43 0.62
C TYR A 50 -16.44 -13.41 1.04
N TRP A 51 -15.86 -13.17 2.21
CA TRP A 51 -14.84 -14.03 2.78
C TRP A 51 -15.47 -15.29 3.37
N GLY A 52 -15.31 -16.42 2.69
CA GLY A 52 -15.85 -17.71 3.11
C GLY A 52 -14.83 -18.63 3.77
N ASN A 53 -13.64 -18.12 4.14
CA ASN A 53 -12.48 -18.93 4.56
C ASN A 53 -12.08 -20.02 3.55
N ARG A 54 -12.41 -19.85 2.25
CA ARG A 54 -12.12 -20.84 1.21
C ARG A 54 -10.70 -20.65 0.66
N ALA A 55 -10.17 -21.68 0.00
CA ALA A 55 -8.86 -21.62 -0.66
C ALA A 55 -8.76 -20.45 -1.66
N VAL A 56 -9.85 -20.13 -2.37
CA VAL A 56 -9.90 -18.99 -3.30
C VAL A 56 -9.79 -17.64 -2.59
N ASP A 57 -10.37 -17.50 -1.41
CA ASP A 57 -10.32 -16.26 -0.63
C ASP A 57 -8.90 -16.01 -0.14
N LYS A 58 -8.25 -17.06 0.40
CA LYS A 58 -6.85 -17.03 0.81
C LYS A 58 -5.92 -16.67 -0.35
N CYS A 59 -6.09 -17.34 -1.49
CA CYS A 59 -5.33 -17.05 -2.71
C CYS A 59 -5.50 -15.57 -3.13
N ARG A 60 -6.72 -15.03 -3.13
CA ARG A 60 -6.93 -13.60 -3.45
C ARG A 60 -6.22 -12.68 -2.45
N LYS A 61 -6.27 -12.97 -1.15
CA LYS A 61 -5.58 -12.18 -0.12
C LYS A 61 -4.06 -12.22 -0.27
N ASP A 62 -3.51 -13.35 -0.69
CA ASP A 62 -2.05 -13.51 -0.84
C ASP A 62 -1.50 -12.82 -2.10
N PHE A 63 -2.27 -12.78 -3.19
CA PHE A 63 -1.79 -12.29 -4.49
C PHE A 63 -2.38 -10.94 -4.92
N LEU A 64 -3.52 -10.54 -4.36
CA LEU A 64 -4.23 -9.32 -4.74
C LEU A 64 -4.37 -8.38 -3.56
N ARG A 65 -4.48 -7.09 -3.87
CA ARG A 65 -4.88 -6.10 -2.89
C ARG A 65 -6.40 -6.13 -2.71
N ILE A 66 -6.82 -6.39 -1.48
CA ILE A 66 -8.23 -6.43 -1.09
C ILE A 66 -8.57 -5.22 -0.23
N PHE A 67 -9.78 -4.70 -0.36
CA PHE A 67 -10.23 -3.46 0.27
C PHE A 67 -11.51 -3.67 1.06
N LYS A 68 -11.65 -2.91 2.16
CA LYS A 68 -12.84 -2.87 3.02
C LYS A 68 -14.00 -2.12 2.36
N THR A 69 -13.73 -1.28 1.35
CA THR A 69 -14.78 -0.54 0.64
C THR A 69 -14.60 -0.56 -0.87
N LYS A 70 -15.73 -0.44 -1.59
CA LYS A 70 -15.73 -0.29 -3.05
C LYS A 70 -14.94 0.94 -3.51
N LYS A 71 -15.12 2.07 -2.80
CA LYS A 71 -14.52 3.36 -3.15
C LYS A 71 -12.99 3.32 -3.11
N GLU A 72 -12.41 2.67 -2.09
CA GLU A 72 -10.95 2.47 -2.01
C GLU A 72 -10.44 1.59 -3.16
N CYS A 73 -11.18 0.53 -3.48
CA CYS A 73 -10.83 -0.35 -4.60
C CYS A 73 -10.92 0.35 -5.96
N GLU A 74 -11.95 1.18 -6.17
CA GLU A 74 -12.09 2.02 -7.36
C GLU A 74 -10.95 3.03 -7.46
N ARG A 75 -10.58 3.69 -6.35
CA ARG A 75 -9.47 4.64 -6.33
C ARG A 75 -8.13 3.96 -6.63
N TYR A 76 -7.87 2.81 -6.02
CA TYR A 76 -6.73 1.96 -6.36
C TYR A 76 -6.71 1.62 -7.85
N SER A 77 -7.84 1.14 -8.39
CA SER A 77 -7.94 0.77 -9.80
C SER A 77 -7.67 1.96 -10.73
N GLU A 78 -8.18 3.15 -10.41
CA GLU A 78 -7.99 4.36 -11.20
C GLU A 78 -6.51 4.73 -11.29
N ILE A 79 -5.80 4.74 -10.15
CA ILE A 79 -4.38 5.07 -10.07
C ILE A 79 -3.56 4.04 -10.86
N GLN A 80 -3.79 2.73 -10.62
CA GLN A 80 -3.06 1.67 -11.31
C GLN A 80 -3.25 1.73 -12.83
N LYS A 81 -4.47 2.01 -13.31
CA LYS A 81 -4.76 2.15 -14.74
C LYS A 81 -4.04 3.33 -15.35
N ALA A 82 -4.11 4.52 -14.72
CA ALA A 82 -3.43 5.71 -15.22
C ALA A 82 -1.92 5.50 -15.36
N PHE A 83 -1.27 4.93 -14.35
CA PHE A 83 0.17 4.65 -14.41
C PHE A 83 0.53 3.63 -15.51
N LYS A 84 -0.26 2.56 -15.65
CA LYS A 84 -0.05 1.55 -16.70
C LYS A 84 -0.26 2.13 -18.10
N GLU A 85 -1.26 2.97 -18.28
CA GLU A 85 -1.58 3.61 -19.56
C GLU A 85 -0.43 4.50 -20.04
N GLU A 86 0.07 5.38 -19.17
CA GLU A 86 1.22 6.24 -19.49
C GLU A 86 2.49 5.42 -19.73
N SER A 87 2.77 4.41 -18.89
CA SER A 87 3.95 3.55 -19.06
C SER A 87 3.90 2.72 -20.35
N LYS A 88 2.72 2.29 -20.79
CA LYS A 88 2.55 1.49 -22.01
C LYS A 88 2.90 2.27 -23.28
N ASN A 89 2.77 3.59 -23.26
CA ASN A 89 3.15 4.45 -24.39
C ASN A 89 4.67 4.56 -24.57
N PHE A 90 5.45 4.16 -23.57
CA PHE A 90 6.90 4.22 -23.61
C PHE A 90 7.52 2.91 -24.13
N GLU A 91 8.17 2.97 -25.29
CA GLU A 91 8.94 1.85 -25.85
C GLU A 91 10.28 1.67 -25.13
N LEU A 92 10.24 0.96 -24.00
CA LEU A 92 11.40 0.71 -23.15
C LEU A 92 12.48 -0.17 -23.84
N ASN A 93 13.69 0.37 -23.99
CA ASN A 93 14.84 -0.31 -24.58
C ASN A 93 16.06 -0.33 -23.63
N TRP A 94 16.26 -1.45 -22.95
CA TRP A 94 17.40 -1.64 -22.04
C TRP A 94 18.77 -1.74 -22.72
N LYS A 95 18.82 -1.95 -24.04
CA LYS A 95 20.09 -1.98 -24.78
C LYS A 95 20.57 -0.58 -25.16
N ASP A 96 19.67 0.40 -25.12
CA ASP A 96 20.00 1.79 -25.34
C ASP A 96 20.35 2.45 -24.00
N ALA A 97 21.64 2.68 -23.79
CA ALA A 97 22.16 3.35 -22.60
C ALA A 97 21.91 4.87 -22.60
N SER A 98 21.49 5.44 -23.73
CA SER A 98 21.16 6.87 -23.85
C SER A 98 19.68 7.19 -23.67
N GLN A 99 18.81 6.19 -23.77
CA GLN A 99 17.38 6.37 -23.50
C GLN A 99 17.17 6.59 -21.99
N ASP A 100 16.60 7.72 -21.62
CA ASP A 100 16.19 7.99 -20.25
C ASP A 100 15.01 7.09 -19.86
N LYS A 101 15.06 6.56 -18.63
CA LYS A 101 14.10 5.59 -18.10
C LYS A 101 13.73 5.99 -16.70
N TYR A 102 12.66 6.76 -16.56
CA TYR A 102 12.23 7.23 -15.24
C TYR A 102 11.32 6.20 -14.57
N TYR A 103 11.41 6.08 -13.26
CA TYR A 103 10.47 5.29 -12.47
C TYR A 103 10.21 5.97 -11.13
N LEU A 104 9.10 5.59 -10.51
CA LEU A 104 8.67 6.09 -9.22
C LEU A 104 9.09 5.12 -8.10
N CYS A 105 9.63 5.63 -7.00
CA CYS A 105 9.85 4.88 -5.77
C CYS A 105 9.42 5.67 -4.53
N TYR A 106 9.25 4.96 -3.42
CA TYR A 106 9.00 5.56 -2.11
C TYR A 106 10.26 5.39 -1.25
N ASP A 107 10.80 6.51 -0.74
CA ASP A 107 11.94 6.54 0.17
C ASP A 107 11.42 6.54 1.62
N TYR A 108 11.69 5.45 2.34
CA TYR A 108 11.29 5.28 3.73
C TYR A 108 12.11 6.13 4.71
N ASP A 109 13.36 6.48 4.38
CA ASP A 109 14.20 7.32 5.25
C ASP A 109 13.72 8.77 5.22
N ARG A 110 13.16 9.20 4.08
CA ARG A 110 12.66 10.58 3.85
C ARG A 110 11.15 10.71 3.92
N ASP A 111 10.43 9.60 3.97
CA ASP A 111 8.95 9.53 3.89
C ASP A 111 8.40 10.34 2.71
N ASN A 112 8.96 10.15 1.53
CA ASN A 112 8.53 10.85 0.32
C ASN A 112 8.57 9.97 -0.93
N ILE A 113 7.87 10.44 -1.96
CA ILE A 113 7.92 9.84 -3.28
C ILE A 113 9.09 10.46 -4.05
N GLU A 114 9.94 9.62 -4.65
CA GLU A 114 11.04 10.05 -5.50
C GLU A 114 10.87 9.56 -6.94
N ILE A 115 11.30 10.40 -7.89
CA ILE A 115 11.41 10.05 -9.30
C ILE A 115 12.88 9.80 -9.61
N ILE A 116 13.21 8.57 -10.02
CA ILE A 116 14.58 8.13 -10.26
C ILE A 116 14.79 7.85 -11.75
N LEU A 117 15.95 8.27 -12.25
CA LEU A 117 16.46 7.87 -13.56
C LEU A 117 17.22 6.54 -13.44
N ALA A 118 16.74 5.50 -14.13
CA ALA A 118 17.40 4.21 -14.20
C ALA A 118 18.50 4.21 -15.28
N TRP A 119 19.76 4.15 -14.82
CA TRP A 119 20.93 4.12 -15.69
C TRP A 119 21.20 2.72 -16.28
N SER A 120 21.35 1.74 -15.39
CA SER A 120 21.71 0.36 -15.78
C SER A 120 21.08 -0.71 -14.89
N ASN A 121 20.44 -0.30 -13.80
CA ASN A 121 19.72 -1.15 -12.88
C ASN A 121 18.25 -1.26 -13.30
N ARG A 122 17.74 -2.50 -13.35
CA ARG A 122 16.33 -2.77 -13.60
C ARG A 122 15.65 -3.20 -12.31
N ALA A 123 14.57 -2.52 -11.97
CA ALA A 123 13.63 -2.88 -10.92
C ALA A 123 12.36 -3.48 -11.56
N ALA A 124 11.62 -4.29 -10.80
CA ALA A 124 10.34 -4.83 -11.22
C ALA A 124 9.22 -3.78 -11.02
N THR A 125 9.26 -2.72 -11.84
CA THR A 125 8.34 -1.58 -11.78
C THR A 125 8.00 -1.06 -13.18
N LEU A 126 7.11 -0.07 -13.26
CA LEU A 126 6.79 0.67 -14.47
C LEU A 126 7.87 1.73 -14.77
N TYR A 127 8.13 1.92 -16.06
CA TYR A 127 9.07 2.92 -16.55
C TYR A 127 8.36 3.92 -17.46
N PHE A 128 8.88 5.14 -17.47
CA PHE A 128 8.28 6.28 -18.14
C PHE A 128 9.33 7.01 -18.96
N GLU A 129 8.88 7.59 -20.07
CA GLU A 129 9.72 8.32 -21.02
C GLU A 129 10.35 9.57 -20.41
N SER A 130 9.63 10.25 -19.52
CA SER A 130 10.07 11.51 -18.96
C SER A 130 9.68 11.67 -17.49
N ARG A 131 10.36 12.58 -16.81
CA ARG A 131 10.07 12.95 -15.42
C ARG A 131 8.72 13.68 -15.31
N GLU A 132 8.39 14.49 -16.30
CA GLU A 132 7.19 15.33 -16.34
C GLU A 132 5.92 14.49 -16.27
N ILE A 133 5.88 13.33 -16.96
CA ILE A 133 4.73 12.40 -16.90
C ILE A 133 4.46 11.94 -15.45
N LEU A 134 5.52 11.62 -14.71
CA LEU A 134 5.40 11.20 -13.31
C LEU A 134 4.96 12.37 -12.41
N GLU A 135 5.46 13.58 -12.65
CA GLU A 135 5.04 14.79 -11.92
C GLU A 135 3.57 15.12 -12.17
N GLU A 136 3.07 14.95 -13.41
CA GLU A 136 1.65 15.12 -13.75
C GLU A 136 0.76 14.08 -13.06
N LEU A 137 1.18 12.81 -13.01
CA LEU A 137 0.47 11.76 -12.27
C LEU A 137 0.43 12.06 -10.77
N ILE A 138 1.53 12.53 -10.18
CA ILE A 138 1.58 12.96 -8.77
C ILE A 138 0.64 14.14 -8.51
N ALA A 139 0.67 15.15 -9.37
CA ALA A 139 -0.22 16.31 -9.24
C ALA A 139 -1.70 15.93 -9.39
N ARG A 140 -2.02 14.98 -10.27
CA ARG A 140 -3.38 14.51 -10.53
C ARG A 140 -3.97 13.74 -9.36
N PHE A 141 -3.23 12.81 -8.78
CA PHE A 141 -3.73 11.90 -7.75
C PHE A 141 -3.45 12.37 -6.32
N GLY A 142 -2.40 13.17 -6.13
CA GLY A 142 -1.89 13.56 -4.82
C GLY A 142 -0.93 12.51 -4.25
N GLU A 143 0.08 12.97 -3.50
CA GLU A 143 1.12 12.10 -2.93
C GLU A 143 0.53 11.06 -1.98
N GLU A 144 -0.41 11.43 -1.12
CA GLU A 144 -1.05 10.53 -0.14
C GLU A 144 -1.73 9.34 -0.82
N ASP A 145 -2.48 9.58 -1.89
CA ASP A 145 -3.15 8.52 -2.63
C ASP A 145 -2.14 7.62 -3.36
N ILE A 146 -1.02 8.16 -3.84
CA ILE A 146 0.02 7.35 -4.48
C ILE A 146 0.75 6.50 -3.43
N LYS A 147 1.15 7.08 -2.30
CA LYS A 147 1.72 6.35 -1.15
C LYS A 147 0.81 5.19 -0.76
N LYS A 148 -0.46 5.51 -0.48
CA LYS A 148 -1.48 4.53 -0.10
C LYS A 148 -1.71 3.49 -1.17
N TYR A 149 -2.12 3.86 -2.38
CA TYR A 149 -2.66 2.92 -3.36
C TYR A 149 -1.65 2.39 -4.37
N TYR A 150 -0.64 3.17 -4.75
CA TYR A 150 0.41 2.70 -5.66
C TYR A 150 1.48 1.89 -4.92
N PHE A 151 2.02 2.45 -3.83
CA PHE A 151 3.10 1.79 -3.07
C PHE A 151 2.60 0.87 -1.96
N GLY A 152 1.39 1.11 -1.43
CA GLY A 152 0.86 0.28 -0.35
C GLY A 152 1.50 0.55 1.00
N THR A 153 1.91 1.80 1.25
CA THR A 153 2.69 2.19 2.42
C THR A 153 1.86 2.59 3.64
N GLU A 154 0.53 2.46 3.60
CA GLU A 154 -0.27 2.61 4.81
C GLU A 154 -0.11 1.37 5.70
N GLU A 155 0.33 1.63 6.95
CA GLU A 155 0.24 0.73 8.10
C GLU A 155 -1.21 0.46 8.50
#